data_AF-A0A1H5EM18-F1
#
_entry.id   AF-A0A1H5EM18-F1
#
_cell.length_a   1.000
_cell.length_b   1.000
_cell.length_c   1.000
_cell.angle_alpha   90.00
_cell.angle_beta   90.00
_cell.angle_gamma   90.00
#
_symmetry.space_group_name_H-M   'P 1'
#
loop_
_entity.id
_entity.type
_entity.pdbx_description
1 polymer ?
#
loop_
_entity_poly.entity_id
_entity_poly.type
_entity_poly.pdbx_seq_one_letter_code
_entity_poly.pdbx_strand_id
1 'polypeptide(L)'
;MDTKHQLDAYRVVNLLPFVSMPDRISVVRLRTALRFRPPNLALAKAGIFIHNGDEIWSFTTLPNLTSALHVMLDRSLGRSCPRAEVEADPTGRKVLSWLLRKHFERYLGRFSAQGLFVEGDTNGSRAYFHGQGGKPRTISYRSRMAGEASRNVVVQRWGGRRPWFKNEGLGYQVLMLGGVWGVAIEPFYIFAGADACKPLPYAAQIERSSRWNGRDARTGASHLTFWEDFLTAGAPLVDLRQDGVDNLFLGRSLLQLPSQAAL
;
A
#
# COMPACT_ATOMS: atom_id res chain seq x y z
N MET A 1 24.76 32.92 -27.46
CA MET A 1 24.40 31.50 -27.32
C MET A 1 24.59 31.17 -25.85
N ASP A 2 23.50 31.17 -25.09
CA ASP A 2 23.55 30.93 -23.65
C ASP A 2 22.51 29.86 -23.33
N THR A 3 22.97 28.61 -23.29
CA THR A 3 22.16 27.42 -23.03
C THR A 3 21.87 27.37 -21.53
N LYS A 4 20.74 27.95 -21.11
CA LYS A 4 20.19 27.71 -19.77
C LYS A 4 19.86 26.22 -19.65
N HIS A 5 20.73 25.46 -19.00
CA HIS A 5 20.41 24.13 -18.49
C HIS A 5 19.33 24.27 -17.43
N GLN A 6 18.08 24.10 -17.84
CA GLN A 6 16.98 23.83 -16.93
C GLN A 6 17.19 22.39 -16.42
N LEU A 7 17.80 22.27 -15.25
CA LEU A 7 17.89 21.00 -14.54
C LEU A 7 16.48 20.64 -14.10
N ASP A 8 15.81 19.80 -14.87
CA ASP A 8 14.58 19.14 -14.44
C ASP A 8 14.88 18.40 -13.13
N ALA A 9 14.20 18.78 -12.05
CA ALA A 9 14.37 18.14 -10.76
C ALA A 9 13.80 16.71 -10.83
N TYR A 10 14.65 15.73 -11.13
CA TYR A 10 14.30 14.32 -11.06
C TYR A 10 14.16 13.89 -9.60
N ARG A 11 12.99 13.37 -9.24
CA ARG A 11 12.77 12.71 -7.96
C ARG A 11 13.01 11.21 -8.12
N VAL A 12 13.75 10.60 -7.21
CA VAL A 12 13.90 9.13 -7.17
C VAL A 12 12.66 8.52 -6.51
N VAL A 13 12.03 7.57 -7.19
CA VAL A 13 10.94 6.75 -6.66
C VAL A 13 11.50 5.38 -6.27
N ASN A 14 11.20 4.94 -5.04
CA ASN A 14 11.55 3.60 -4.57
C ASN A 14 10.37 2.67 -4.84
N LEU A 15 10.50 1.79 -5.82
CA LEU A 15 9.41 0.96 -6.34
C LEU A 15 9.64 -0.52 -6.00
N LEU A 16 8.71 -1.15 -5.30
CA LEU A 16 8.64 -2.61 -5.19
C LEU A 16 7.91 -3.16 -6.44
N PRO A 17 8.59 -3.83 -7.37
CA PRO A 17 7.98 -4.22 -8.64
C PRO A 17 7.02 -5.40 -8.46
N PHE A 18 5.90 -5.39 -9.17
CA PHE A 18 5.12 -6.61 -9.39
C PHE A 18 5.87 -7.49 -10.40
N VAL A 19 6.39 -8.62 -9.94
CA VAL A 19 7.12 -9.57 -10.80
C VAL A 19 6.20 -10.59 -11.46
N SER A 20 4.96 -10.68 -11.00
CA SER A 20 3.90 -11.44 -11.63
C SER A 20 2.56 -10.87 -11.23
N MET A 21 1.63 -10.82 -12.18
CA MET A 21 0.25 -10.37 -12.00
C MET A 21 -0.70 -11.26 -12.81
N PRO A 22 -1.99 -11.33 -12.45
CA PRO A 22 -2.97 -12.08 -13.23
C PRO A 22 -3.10 -11.51 -14.64
N ASP A 23 -3.14 -12.39 -15.63
CA ASP A 23 -3.29 -11.99 -17.03
C ASP A 23 -4.73 -11.64 -17.41
N ARG A 24 -5.67 -11.89 -16.49
CA ARG A 24 -7.08 -11.61 -16.69
C ARG A 24 -7.68 -10.92 -15.49
N ILE A 25 -8.69 -10.09 -15.76
CA ILE A 25 -9.52 -9.44 -14.77
C ILE A 25 -10.95 -9.88 -15.00
N SER A 26 -11.62 -10.29 -13.94
CA SER A 26 -13.04 -10.62 -13.96
C SER A 26 -13.87 -9.41 -13.62
N VAL A 27 -14.89 -9.18 -14.45
CA VAL A 27 -15.82 -8.08 -14.32
C VAL A 27 -17.23 -8.63 -14.27
N VAL A 28 -17.99 -8.24 -13.27
CA VAL A 28 -19.39 -8.64 -13.10
C VAL A 28 -20.24 -7.42 -12.74
N ARG A 29 -21.48 -7.37 -13.22
CA ARG A 29 -22.42 -6.30 -12.88
C ARG A 29 -23.39 -6.73 -11.80
N LEU A 30 -23.54 -5.88 -10.79
CA LEU A 30 -24.54 -6.08 -9.74
C LEU A 30 -25.92 -5.62 -10.21
N ARG A 31 -26.96 -6.40 -9.93
CA ARG A 31 -28.36 -5.98 -10.05
C ARG A 31 -28.77 -5.02 -8.94
N THR A 32 -28.12 -5.17 -7.77
CA THR A 32 -28.42 -4.39 -6.56
C THR A 32 -27.11 -4.03 -5.87
N ALA A 33 -27.02 -2.82 -5.31
CA ALA A 33 -25.81 -2.38 -4.59
C ALA A 33 -25.44 -3.33 -3.42
N LEU A 34 -24.13 -3.56 -3.19
CA LEU A 34 -23.63 -4.47 -2.15
C LEU A 34 -24.07 -4.11 -0.71
N ARG A 35 -24.48 -2.87 -0.46
CA ARG A 35 -25.05 -2.46 0.84
C ARG A 35 -26.38 -3.14 1.15
N PHE A 36 -27.09 -3.61 0.13
CA PHE A 36 -28.36 -4.35 0.24
C PHE A 36 -28.17 -5.85 0.09
N ARG A 37 -26.93 -6.35 0.28
CA ARG A 37 -26.65 -7.78 0.16
C ARG A 37 -27.43 -8.59 1.21
N PRO A 38 -27.84 -9.83 0.88
CA PRO A 38 -28.37 -10.75 1.87
C PRO A 38 -27.38 -10.97 3.03
N PRO A 39 -27.84 -11.07 4.29
CA PRO A 39 -26.96 -11.27 5.45
C PRO A 39 -26.10 -12.54 5.38
N ASN A 40 -26.61 -13.57 4.70
CA ASN A 40 -25.94 -14.86 4.51
C ASN A 40 -24.96 -14.89 3.32
N LEU A 41 -24.81 -13.79 2.57
CA LEU A 41 -23.87 -13.72 1.47
C LEU A 41 -22.43 -13.68 2.01
N ALA A 42 -21.69 -14.78 1.82
CA ALA A 42 -20.30 -14.90 2.21
C ALA A 42 -19.37 -14.10 1.28
N LEU A 43 -19.38 -12.77 1.43
CA LEU A 43 -18.63 -11.83 0.57
C LEU A 43 -17.12 -12.14 0.52
N ALA A 44 -16.56 -12.70 1.59
CA ALA A 44 -15.16 -13.13 1.62
C ALA A 44 -14.81 -14.12 0.50
N LYS A 45 -15.76 -14.94 0.03
CA LYS A 45 -15.56 -15.89 -1.08
C LYS A 45 -15.38 -15.19 -2.44
N ALA A 46 -15.78 -13.93 -2.57
CA ALA A 46 -15.54 -13.14 -3.78
C ALA A 46 -14.07 -12.67 -3.89
N GLY A 47 -13.31 -12.80 -2.80
CA GLY A 47 -11.98 -12.23 -2.67
C GLY A 47 -12.00 -10.70 -2.64
N ILE A 48 -10.82 -10.10 -2.77
CA ILE A 48 -10.64 -8.67 -3.03
C ILE A 48 -11.25 -8.30 -4.38
N PHE A 49 -12.01 -7.21 -4.37
CA PHE A 49 -12.55 -6.56 -5.54
C PHE A 49 -12.68 -5.06 -5.30
N ILE A 50 -12.91 -4.30 -6.37
CA ILE A 50 -13.24 -2.87 -6.32
C ILE A 50 -14.54 -2.59 -7.07
N HIS A 51 -15.17 -1.48 -6.72
CA HIS A 51 -16.29 -0.93 -7.47
C HIS A 51 -15.81 0.01 -8.55
N ASN A 52 -16.37 -0.13 -9.75
CA ASN A 52 -16.23 0.82 -10.83
C ASN A 52 -17.62 1.07 -11.43
N GLY A 53 -18.33 2.07 -10.90
CA GLY A 53 -19.75 2.26 -11.19
C GLY A 53 -20.61 1.12 -10.63
N ASP A 54 -21.40 0.48 -11.49
CA ASP A 54 -22.25 -0.67 -11.16
C ASP A 54 -21.52 -2.02 -11.32
N GLU A 55 -20.27 -1.99 -11.78
CA GLU A 55 -19.43 -3.16 -11.96
C GLU A 55 -18.53 -3.43 -10.74
N ILE A 56 -18.29 -4.71 -10.50
CA ILE A 56 -17.26 -5.23 -9.62
C ILE A 56 -16.12 -5.76 -10.49
N TRP A 57 -14.90 -5.33 -10.17
CA TRP A 57 -13.67 -5.75 -10.84
C TRP A 57 -12.78 -6.51 -9.85
N SER A 58 -12.27 -7.68 -10.25
CA SER A 58 -11.46 -8.54 -9.38
C SER A 58 -10.44 -9.36 -10.16
N PHE A 59 -9.37 -9.74 -9.49
CA PHE A 59 -8.45 -10.79 -9.97
C PHE A 59 -8.94 -12.20 -9.68
N THR A 60 -9.98 -12.35 -8.85
CA THR A 60 -10.66 -13.64 -8.64
C THR A 60 -11.23 -14.13 -9.97
N THR A 61 -10.99 -15.39 -10.33
CA THR A 61 -11.49 -15.95 -11.60
C THR A 61 -13.01 -15.78 -11.75
N LEU A 62 -13.48 -15.61 -12.99
CA LEU A 62 -14.88 -15.32 -13.27
C LEU A 62 -15.83 -16.37 -12.67
N PRO A 63 -15.57 -17.70 -12.78
CA PRO A 63 -16.43 -18.71 -12.17
C PRO A 63 -16.55 -18.56 -10.65
N ASN A 64 -15.43 -18.28 -9.96
CA ASN A 64 -15.41 -18.10 -8.51
C ASN A 64 -16.14 -16.83 -8.09
N LEU A 65 -15.90 -15.73 -8.79
CA LEU A 65 -16.55 -14.44 -8.54
C LEU A 65 -18.07 -14.53 -8.77
N THR A 66 -18.49 -15.12 -9.88
CA THR A 66 -19.92 -15.31 -10.20
C THR A 66 -20.61 -16.23 -9.21
N SER A 67 -19.94 -17.31 -8.76
CA SER A 67 -20.47 -18.21 -7.74
C SER A 67 -20.64 -17.49 -6.39
N ALA A 68 -19.62 -16.75 -5.96
CA ALA A 68 -19.63 -16.03 -4.69
C ALA A 68 -20.72 -14.95 -4.60
N LEU A 69 -21.05 -14.31 -5.72
CA LEU A 69 -22.00 -13.21 -5.79
C LEU A 69 -23.31 -13.57 -6.51
N HIS A 70 -23.59 -14.87 -6.72
CA HIS A 70 -24.63 -15.33 -7.64
C HIS A 70 -26.03 -14.76 -7.41
N VAL A 71 -26.39 -14.45 -6.15
CA VAL A 71 -27.70 -13.88 -5.78
C VAL A 71 -27.84 -12.38 -6.12
N MET A 72 -26.73 -11.70 -6.41
CA MET A 72 -26.70 -10.25 -6.64
C MET A 72 -26.33 -9.86 -8.06
N LEU A 73 -25.88 -10.80 -8.89
CA LEU A 73 -25.32 -10.50 -10.21
C LEU A 73 -26.29 -10.72 -11.34
N ASP A 74 -26.09 -9.95 -12.40
CA ASP A 74 -26.50 -10.37 -13.73
C ASP A 74 -25.41 -11.25 -14.34
N ARG A 75 -25.63 -12.58 -14.33
CA ARG A 75 -24.66 -13.55 -14.85
C ARG A 75 -24.36 -13.35 -16.34
N SER A 76 -25.32 -12.82 -17.10
CA SER A 76 -25.16 -12.60 -18.55
C SER A 76 -24.16 -11.48 -18.86
N LEU A 77 -23.90 -10.59 -17.90
CA LEU A 77 -22.99 -9.45 -18.04
C LEU A 77 -21.62 -9.72 -17.42
N GLY A 78 -21.38 -10.94 -16.93
CA GLY A 78 -20.09 -11.37 -16.43
C GLY A 78 -19.10 -11.61 -17.57
N ARG A 79 -17.89 -11.05 -17.47
CA ARG A 79 -16.84 -11.22 -18.47
C ARG A 79 -15.47 -11.32 -17.84
N SER A 80 -14.55 -11.93 -18.58
CA SER A 80 -13.13 -11.96 -18.23
C SER A 80 -12.35 -11.25 -19.32
N CYS A 81 -11.69 -10.16 -18.97
CA CYS A 81 -10.94 -9.32 -19.89
C CYS A 81 -9.44 -9.61 -19.75
N PRO A 82 -8.65 -9.63 -20.84
CA PRO A 82 -7.20 -9.60 -20.74
C PRO A 82 -6.72 -8.36 -19.98
N ARG A 83 -5.78 -8.53 -19.03
CA ARG A 83 -5.18 -7.42 -18.28
C ARG A 83 -4.54 -6.40 -19.22
N ALA A 84 -3.88 -6.86 -20.28
CA ALA A 84 -3.22 -6.00 -21.26
C ALA A 84 -4.18 -5.00 -21.93
N GLU A 85 -5.42 -5.41 -22.22
CA GLU A 85 -6.44 -4.51 -22.77
C GLU A 85 -6.88 -3.44 -21.77
N VAL A 86 -7.02 -3.82 -20.50
CA VAL A 86 -7.35 -2.90 -19.40
C VAL A 86 -6.20 -1.92 -19.14
N GLU A 87 -4.96 -2.38 -19.28
CA GLU A 87 -3.75 -1.61 -19.08
C GLU A 87 -3.50 -0.57 -20.19
N ALA A 88 -3.97 -0.84 -21.42
CA ALA A 88 -3.85 0.10 -22.53
C ALA A 88 -4.70 1.38 -22.31
N ASP A 89 -5.82 1.27 -21.61
CA ASP A 89 -6.73 2.39 -21.34
C ASP A 89 -6.34 3.17 -20.06
N PRO A 90 -6.29 4.53 -20.08
CA PRO A 90 -6.00 5.31 -18.87
C PRO A 90 -6.98 5.09 -17.70
N THR A 91 -8.26 4.84 -17.97
CA THR A 91 -9.24 4.55 -16.91
C THR A 91 -9.03 3.15 -16.37
N GLY A 92 -8.80 2.17 -17.25
CA GLY A 92 -8.43 0.81 -16.88
C GLY A 92 -7.14 0.74 -16.05
N ARG A 93 -6.13 1.58 -16.33
CA ARG A 93 -4.94 1.72 -15.47
C ARG A 93 -5.27 2.19 -14.05
N LYS A 94 -6.21 3.11 -13.88
CA LYS A 94 -6.66 3.54 -12.53
C LYS A 94 -7.35 2.40 -11.79
N VAL A 95 -8.19 1.63 -12.48
CA VAL A 95 -8.85 0.44 -11.95
C VAL A 95 -7.81 -0.60 -11.52
N LEU A 96 -6.83 -0.90 -12.37
CA LEU A 96 -5.72 -1.81 -12.06
C LEU A 96 -4.91 -1.35 -10.84
N SER A 97 -4.50 -0.08 -10.82
CA SER A 97 -3.79 0.51 -9.68
C SER A 97 -4.56 0.33 -8.38
N TRP A 98 -5.87 0.60 -8.38
CA TRP A 98 -6.69 0.43 -7.18
C TRP A 98 -6.85 -1.03 -6.77
N LEU A 99 -7.05 -1.94 -7.72
CA LEU A 99 -7.19 -3.37 -7.42
C LEU A 99 -5.89 -3.92 -6.82
N LEU A 100 -4.75 -3.67 -7.45
CA LEU A 100 -3.41 -4.02 -6.93
C LEU A 100 -3.16 -3.42 -5.54
N ARG A 101 -3.56 -2.16 -5.33
CA ARG A 101 -3.46 -1.49 -4.03
C ARG A 101 -4.26 -2.21 -2.95
N LYS A 102 -5.47 -2.68 -3.23
CA LYS A 102 -6.27 -3.44 -2.25
C LYS A 102 -5.64 -4.78 -1.88
N HIS A 103 -4.95 -5.43 -2.83
CA HIS A 103 -4.12 -6.60 -2.54
C HIS A 103 -2.93 -6.28 -1.63
N PHE A 104 -2.24 -5.18 -1.91
CA PHE A 104 -1.14 -4.72 -1.05
C PHE A 104 -1.63 -4.31 0.36
N GLU A 105 -2.77 -3.63 0.48
CA GLU A 105 -3.37 -3.24 1.77
C GLU A 105 -3.75 -4.46 2.62
N ARG A 106 -4.34 -5.49 2.00
CA ARG A 106 -4.58 -6.79 2.68
C ARG A 106 -3.27 -7.41 3.15
N TYR A 107 -2.22 -7.34 2.33
CA TYR A 107 -0.89 -7.83 2.70
C TYR A 107 -0.33 -7.08 3.91
N LEU A 108 -0.39 -5.75 3.91
CA LEU A 108 0.03 -4.92 5.04
C LEU A 108 -0.73 -5.26 6.33
N GLY A 109 -2.01 -5.62 6.22
CA GLY A 109 -2.83 -6.05 7.36
C GLY A 109 -2.27 -7.25 8.14
N ARG A 110 -1.41 -8.06 7.54
CA ARG A 110 -0.71 -9.18 8.21
C ARG A 110 0.24 -8.70 9.31
N PHE A 111 0.73 -7.46 9.22
CA PHE A 111 1.63 -6.85 10.21
C PHE A 111 0.88 -6.11 11.33
N SER A 112 -0.44 -6.20 11.38
CA SER A 112 -1.26 -5.56 12.43
C SER A 112 -0.87 -6.01 13.85
N ALA A 113 -0.53 -7.28 14.03
CA ALA A 113 -0.02 -7.79 15.31
C ALA A 113 1.30 -7.12 15.74
N GLN A 114 2.12 -6.73 14.77
CA GLN A 114 3.36 -5.97 14.99
C GLN A 114 3.08 -4.46 15.16
N GLY A 115 1.82 -4.03 15.11
CA GLY A 115 1.38 -2.67 15.35
C GLY A 115 1.30 -1.79 14.11
N LEU A 116 1.50 -2.34 12.92
CA LEU A 116 1.34 -1.58 11.68
C LEU A 116 -0.16 -1.34 11.43
N PHE A 117 -0.56 -0.07 11.44
CA PHE A 117 -1.90 0.37 11.12
C PHE A 117 -1.94 0.89 9.68
N VAL A 118 -2.87 0.37 8.87
CA VAL A 118 -3.14 0.86 7.51
C VAL A 118 -4.25 1.89 7.59
N GLU A 119 -3.95 3.13 7.24
CA GLU A 119 -4.94 4.19 7.21
C GLU A 119 -5.72 4.15 5.90
N GLY A 120 -7.05 4.17 6.01
CA GLY A 120 -7.95 4.04 4.88
C GLY A 120 -7.92 5.21 3.89
N ASP A 121 -8.80 5.12 2.90
CA ASP A 121 -8.78 5.93 1.67
C ASP A 121 -8.94 7.47 1.86
N THR A 122 -9.30 7.96 3.06
CA THR A 122 -9.61 9.38 3.29
C THR A 122 -8.39 10.30 3.38
N ASN A 123 -7.23 9.80 3.82
CA ASN A 123 -6.04 10.62 4.10
C ASN A 123 -4.83 10.26 3.22
N GLY A 124 -5.09 9.59 2.10
CA GLY A 124 -4.06 9.00 1.24
C GLY A 124 -3.58 7.64 1.75
N SER A 125 -3.05 6.84 0.84
CA SER A 125 -2.57 5.49 1.14
C SER A 125 -1.28 5.53 1.95
N ARG A 126 -1.42 5.21 3.24
CA ARG A 126 -0.30 5.18 4.17
C ARG A 126 -0.51 4.18 5.29
N ALA A 127 0.59 3.67 5.81
CA ALA A 127 0.61 2.81 6.98
C ALA A 127 1.67 3.29 7.97
N TYR A 128 1.41 3.18 9.26
CA TYR A 128 2.35 3.59 10.29
C TYR A 128 2.20 2.76 11.56
N PHE A 129 3.27 2.64 12.32
CA PHE A 129 3.25 1.87 13.55
C PHE A 129 2.52 2.62 14.66
N HIS A 130 1.67 1.92 15.40
CA HIS A 130 1.09 2.38 16.66
C HIS A 130 1.95 1.94 17.83
N GLY A 131 1.91 2.69 18.94
CA GLY A 131 2.49 2.24 20.20
C GLY A 131 1.79 0.99 20.74
N GLN A 132 2.20 0.53 21.92
CA GLN A 132 1.53 -0.56 22.64
C GLN A 132 1.03 -0.05 23.99
N GLY A 133 -0.28 0.21 24.09
CA GLY A 133 -0.88 0.76 25.32
C GLY A 133 -0.31 2.13 25.70
N GLY A 134 -0.12 3.03 24.73
CA GLY A 134 0.46 4.36 24.97
C GLY A 134 1.97 4.37 25.25
N LYS A 135 2.69 3.30 24.92
CA LYS A 135 4.13 3.16 25.13
C LYS A 135 4.90 3.06 23.81
N PRO A 136 6.24 3.30 23.83
CA PRO A 136 7.12 2.99 22.70
C PRO A 136 6.93 1.57 22.17
N ARG A 137 7.31 1.35 20.92
CA ARG A 137 7.27 0.03 20.28
C ARG A 137 8.59 -0.27 19.59
N THR A 138 9.12 -1.44 19.88
CA THR A 138 10.22 -2.10 19.17
C THR A 138 9.66 -3.33 18.48
N ILE A 139 10.07 -3.59 17.25
CA ILE A 139 9.74 -4.80 16.52
C ILE A 139 10.99 -5.59 16.19
N SER A 140 10.85 -6.91 16.06
CA SER A 140 11.84 -7.78 15.44
C SER A 140 11.42 -8.08 14.00
N TYR A 141 12.40 -8.13 13.10
CA TYR A 141 12.19 -8.42 11.69
C TYR A 141 13.40 -9.19 11.13
N ARG A 142 13.18 -9.90 10.02
CA ARG A 142 14.24 -10.63 9.34
C ARG A 142 14.99 -9.68 8.41
N SER A 143 16.26 -9.42 8.69
CA SER A 143 17.12 -8.60 7.81
C SER A 143 17.95 -9.46 6.87
N ARG A 144 18.22 -8.94 5.66
CA ARG A 144 19.16 -9.55 4.72
C ARG A 144 20.55 -9.75 5.29
N MET A 145 21.04 -8.79 6.07
CA MET A 145 22.44 -8.73 6.50
C MET A 145 22.69 -9.43 7.83
N ALA A 146 21.77 -9.30 8.77
CA ALA A 146 21.96 -9.75 10.16
C ALA A 146 21.13 -10.99 10.55
N GLY A 147 20.29 -11.50 9.65
CA GLY A 147 19.35 -12.59 9.97
C GLY A 147 18.16 -12.06 10.78
N GLU A 148 18.32 -11.85 12.08
CA GLU A 148 17.31 -11.23 12.94
C GLU A 148 17.77 -9.84 13.38
N ALA A 149 16.91 -8.84 13.22
CA ALA A 149 17.18 -7.45 13.58
C ALA A 149 16.02 -6.88 14.39
N SER A 150 16.29 -5.86 15.19
CA SER A 150 15.27 -5.12 15.93
C SER A 150 15.26 -3.64 15.55
N ARG A 151 14.09 -3.00 15.64
CA ARG A 151 13.93 -1.59 15.32
C ARG A 151 12.89 -0.91 16.20
N ASN A 152 13.26 0.25 16.73
CA ASN A 152 12.35 1.13 17.46
C ASN A 152 11.49 1.92 16.47
N VAL A 153 10.28 1.43 16.22
CA VAL A 153 9.34 2.00 15.24
C VAL A 153 8.40 3.03 15.83
N VAL A 154 8.23 3.03 17.16
CA VAL A 154 7.52 4.08 17.88
C VAL A 154 8.37 4.56 19.05
N VAL A 155 8.79 5.82 19.02
CA VAL A 155 9.73 6.40 19.97
C VAL A 155 9.05 7.52 20.74
N GLN A 156 9.02 7.39 22.06
CA GLN A 156 8.53 8.46 22.93
C GLN A 156 9.49 9.65 22.92
N ARG A 157 8.92 10.84 22.87
CA ARG A 157 9.61 12.11 22.91
C ARG A 157 8.96 13.00 23.95
N TRP A 158 9.77 13.90 24.48
CA TRP A 158 9.38 14.89 25.48
C TRP A 158 9.53 16.28 24.87
N GLY A 159 8.55 17.15 25.10
CA GLY A 159 8.55 18.49 24.53
C GLY A 159 7.47 19.37 25.15
N GLY A 160 7.36 19.33 26.48
CA GLY A 160 6.33 20.03 27.26
C GLY A 160 5.75 19.14 28.37
N ARG A 161 4.52 19.45 28.81
CA ARG A 161 3.83 18.75 29.92
C ARG A 161 3.27 17.35 29.59
N ARG A 162 3.17 16.98 28.30
CA ARG A 162 2.63 15.68 27.88
C ARG A 162 3.59 14.99 26.91
N PRO A 163 3.73 13.64 26.98
CA PRO A 163 4.51 12.90 26.01
C PRO A 163 3.86 12.95 24.63
N TRP A 164 4.69 12.88 23.60
CA TRP A 164 4.28 12.64 22.23
C TRP A 164 5.21 11.59 21.62
N PHE A 165 4.81 11.00 20.50
CA PHE A 165 5.52 9.87 19.92
C PHE A 165 5.88 10.16 18.48
N LYS A 166 7.08 9.71 18.08
CA LYS A 166 7.51 9.65 16.68
C LYS A 166 7.24 8.22 16.19
N ASN A 167 6.28 8.08 15.29
CA ASN A 167 5.83 6.81 14.74
C ASN A 167 6.35 6.69 13.32
N GLU A 168 7.13 5.65 13.03
CA GLU A 168 7.60 5.35 11.68
C GLU A 168 6.44 4.85 10.81
N GLY A 169 6.42 5.29 9.56
CA GLY A 169 5.40 4.91 8.59
C GLY A 169 5.91 4.97 7.16
N LEU A 170 5.05 4.57 6.25
CA LEU A 170 5.28 4.56 4.82
C LEU A 170 4.05 5.06 4.09
N GLY A 171 4.24 6.00 3.17
CA GLY A 171 3.28 6.32 2.14
C GLY A 171 3.46 5.33 1.01
N TYR A 172 2.37 4.90 0.37
CA TYR A 172 2.47 4.00 -0.76
C TYR A 172 1.49 4.36 -1.87
N GLN A 173 1.92 4.11 -3.10
CA GLN A 173 1.11 4.28 -4.29
C GLN A 173 1.39 3.16 -5.28
N VAL A 174 0.35 2.57 -5.85
CA VAL A 174 0.52 1.65 -6.98
C VAL A 174 0.54 2.44 -8.27
N LEU A 175 1.63 2.34 -9.01
CA LEU A 175 1.82 3.08 -10.26
C LEU A 175 2.63 2.25 -11.26
N MET A 176 2.53 2.64 -12.52
CA MET A 176 3.40 2.15 -13.58
C MET A 176 4.46 3.20 -13.88
N LEU A 177 5.73 2.83 -13.78
CA LEU A 177 6.88 3.69 -14.08
C LEU A 177 7.86 2.93 -14.95
N GLY A 178 8.27 3.53 -16.07
CA GLY A 178 9.18 2.88 -17.01
C GLY A 178 8.67 1.54 -17.56
N GLY A 179 7.34 1.40 -17.72
CA GLY A 179 6.72 0.15 -18.17
C GLY A 179 6.60 -0.94 -17.08
N VAL A 180 6.97 -0.63 -15.83
CA VAL A 180 6.91 -1.58 -14.71
C VAL A 180 5.84 -1.14 -13.73
N TRP A 181 4.88 -2.02 -13.45
CA TRP A 181 3.97 -1.86 -12.32
C TRP A 181 4.71 -2.12 -11.01
N GLY A 182 4.45 -1.29 -10.00
CA GLY A 182 4.96 -1.53 -8.67
C GLY A 182 4.28 -0.71 -7.58
N VAL A 183 4.66 -0.99 -6.35
CA VAL A 183 4.29 -0.20 -5.17
C VAL A 183 5.41 0.79 -4.91
N ALA A 184 5.18 2.06 -5.24
CA ALA A 184 6.06 3.14 -4.86
C ALA A 184 5.91 3.37 -3.35
N ILE A 185 7.02 3.40 -2.61
CA ILE A 185 7.03 3.63 -1.16
C ILE A 185 7.80 4.89 -0.80
N GLU A 186 7.28 5.62 0.19
CA GLU A 186 7.90 6.81 0.75
C GLU A 186 7.89 6.74 2.28
N PRO A 187 9.03 6.41 2.91
CA PRO A 187 9.14 6.42 4.37
C PRO A 187 8.85 7.81 4.96
N PHE A 188 8.11 7.85 6.06
CA PHE A 188 7.82 9.09 6.79
C PHE A 188 7.75 8.86 8.30
N TYR A 189 7.54 9.96 9.04
CA TYR A 189 7.11 9.91 10.44
C TYR A 189 5.76 10.58 10.63
N ILE A 190 4.88 9.93 11.40
CA ILE A 190 3.68 10.55 11.99
C ILE A 190 3.98 10.84 13.45
N PHE A 191 3.59 12.04 13.90
CA PHE A 191 3.69 12.39 15.31
C PHE A 191 2.38 12.11 16.01
N ALA A 192 2.39 11.32 17.08
CA ALA A 192 1.20 10.93 17.81
C ALA A 192 1.14 11.55 19.21
N GLY A 193 -0.08 11.69 19.74
CA GLY A 193 -0.34 12.16 21.10
C GLY A 193 0.01 11.13 22.17
N ALA A 194 -0.46 11.35 23.41
CA ALA A 194 -0.12 10.51 24.57
C ALA A 194 -0.56 9.03 24.44
N ASP A 195 -1.49 8.72 23.53
CA ASP A 195 -1.93 7.35 23.25
C ASP A 195 -0.98 6.59 22.30
N ALA A 196 0.04 7.26 21.76
CA ALA A 196 0.99 6.74 20.79
C ALA A 196 0.35 6.20 19.48
N CYS A 197 -0.91 6.56 19.21
CA CYS A 197 -1.67 6.08 18.06
C CYS A 197 -2.25 7.25 17.27
N LYS A 198 -3.02 8.12 17.93
CA LYS A 198 -3.74 9.19 17.25
C LYS A 198 -2.75 10.26 16.76
N PRO A 199 -2.75 10.59 15.45
CA PRO A 199 -1.94 11.67 14.93
C PRO A 199 -2.24 13.00 15.64
N LEU A 200 -1.19 13.76 15.94
CA LEU A 200 -1.33 15.17 16.32
C LEU A 200 -1.99 15.98 15.20
N PRO A 201 -2.63 17.12 15.52
CA PRO A 201 -3.19 18.03 14.52
C PRO A 201 -2.17 18.48 13.48
N TYR A 202 -2.62 18.82 12.27
CA TYR A 202 -1.76 19.15 11.13
C TYR A 202 -0.69 20.21 11.40
N ALA A 203 -1.04 21.31 12.09
CA ALA A 203 -0.07 22.34 12.45
C ALA A 203 1.06 21.80 13.34
N ALA A 204 0.74 20.93 14.31
CA ALA A 204 1.72 20.27 15.16
C ALA A 204 2.53 19.21 14.40
N GLN A 205 1.95 18.56 13.38
CA GLN A 205 2.71 17.69 12.47
C GLN A 205 3.80 18.48 11.75
N ILE A 206 3.45 19.64 11.16
CA ILE A 206 4.40 20.49 10.42
C ILE A 206 5.52 20.98 11.34
N GLU A 207 5.17 21.53 12.51
CA GLU A 207 6.15 22.05 13.48
C GLU A 207 7.15 20.96 13.92
N ARG A 208 6.68 19.74 14.18
CA ARG A 208 7.55 18.63 14.59
C ARG A 208 8.34 18.07 13.41
N SER A 209 7.73 18.03 12.23
CA SER A 209 8.33 17.65 10.96
C SER A 209 9.50 18.57 10.60
N SER A 210 9.32 19.89 10.58
CA SER A 210 10.40 20.84 10.25
C SER A 210 11.57 20.77 11.23
N ARG A 211 11.30 20.56 12.52
CA ARG A 211 12.33 20.38 13.55
C ARG A 211 13.12 19.08 13.46
N TRP A 212 12.51 18.00 12.95
CA TRP A 212 13.13 16.65 12.97
C TRP A 212 13.53 16.11 11.58
N ASN A 213 12.98 16.65 10.49
CA ASN A 213 13.40 16.28 9.13
C ASN A 213 14.81 16.75 8.79
N GLY A 214 15.34 17.79 9.46
CA GLY A 214 16.69 18.27 9.26
C GLY A 214 17.79 17.38 9.84
N ARG A 215 17.47 16.38 10.67
CA ARG A 215 18.45 15.45 11.28
C ARG A 215 18.22 13.97 10.95
N ASP A 216 16.97 13.52 10.75
CA ASP A 216 16.60 12.12 10.51
C ASP A 216 16.10 11.90 9.06
N ALA A 217 16.73 12.53 8.07
CA ALA A 217 16.19 12.69 6.71
C ALA A 217 15.49 11.43 6.16
N ARG A 218 14.26 11.66 5.67
CA ARG A 218 13.19 10.73 5.23
C ARG A 218 13.55 9.76 4.09
N THR A 219 14.83 9.53 3.86
CA THR A 219 15.39 8.91 2.67
C THR A 219 16.76 8.30 2.93
N GLY A 220 17.25 8.27 4.17
CA GLY A 220 18.50 7.57 4.50
C GLY A 220 18.42 6.09 4.07
N ALA A 221 19.49 5.56 3.49
CA ALA A 221 19.54 4.19 2.98
C ALA A 221 19.04 3.15 4.00
N SER A 222 19.32 3.36 5.29
CA SER A 222 18.87 2.50 6.39
C SER A 222 17.34 2.42 6.57
N HIS A 223 16.58 3.46 6.21
CA HIS A 223 15.12 3.43 6.24
C HIS A 223 14.56 2.59 5.09
N LEU A 224 15.12 2.74 3.89
CA LEU A 224 14.70 1.97 2.73
C LEU A 224 15.06 0.50 2.90
N THR A 225 16.26 0.19 3.40
CA THR A 225 16.64 -1.19 3.73
C THR A 225 15.71 -1.80 4.78
N PHE A 226 15.34 -1.05 5.83
CA PHE A 226 14.36 -1.53 6.81
C PHE A 226 13.03 -1.85 6.15
N TRP A 227 12.45 -0.94 5.36
CA TRP A 227 11.15 -1.18 4.73
C TRP A 227 11.19 -2.30 3.70
N GLU A 228 12.29 -2.43 2.94
CA GLU A 228 12.50 -3.57 2.04
C GLU A 228 12.50 -4.89 2.82
N ASP A 229 13.34 -5.02 3.86
CA ASP A 229 13.44 -6.25 4.65
C ASP A 229 12.13 -6.56 5.41
N PHE A 230 11.50 -5.53 5.97
CA PHE A 230 10.24 -5.65 6.72
C PHE A 230 9.08 -6.08 5.82
N LEU A 231 8.85 -5.38 4.71
CA LEU A 231 7.76 -5.68 3.77
C LEU A 231 7.96 -6.98 3.00
N THR A 232 9.17 -7.54 3.00
CA THR A 232 9.46 -8.80 2.33
C THR A 232 9.62 -9.96 3.30
N ALA A 233 9.70 -9.68 4.61
CA ALA A 233 10.07 -10.65 5.64
C ALA A 233 11.35 -11.45 5.29
N GLY A 234 12.25 -10.83 4.51
CA GLY A 234 13.45 -11.45 3.97
C GLY A 234 13.23 -12.47 2.83
N ALA A 235 12.00 -12.64 2.34
CA ALA A 235 11.69 -13.54 1.23
C ALA A 235 12.07 -12.91 -0.13
N PRO A 236 12.48 -13.71 -1.13
CA PRO A 236 12.78 -13.21 -2.47
C PRO A 236 11.53 -12.74 -3.22
N LEU A 237 10.38 -13.32 -2.88
CA LEU A 237 9.07 -13.02 -3.46
C LEU A 237 8.04 -12.85 -2.35
N VAL A 238 7.23 -11.80 -2.47
CA VAL A 238 6.13 -11.53 -1.55
C VAL A 238 4.83 -11.99 -2.17
N ASP A 239 4.18 -12.94 -1.51
CA ASP A 239 2.90 -13.49 -1.96
C ASP A 239 1.72 -12.59 -1.57
N LEU A 240 1.15 -11.92 -2.57
CA LEU A 240 -0.04 -11.06 -2.45
C LEU A 240 -1.32 -11.79 -2.87
N ARG A 241 -1.24 -13.07 -3.24
CA ARG A 241 -2.40 -13.85 -3.65
C ARG A 241 -3.38 -14.03 -2.52
N GLN A 242 -4.58 -14.40 -2.93
CA GLN A 242 -5.67 -14.88 -2.10
C GLN A 242 -6.30 -16.06 -2.83
N ASP A 243 -7.24 -16.74 -2.17
CA ASP A 243 -8.01 -17.81 -2.79
C ASP A 243 -8.67 -17.34 -4.09
N GLY A 244 -8.45 -18.09 -5.17
CA GLY A 244 -8.98 -17.76 -6.50
C GLY A 244 -8.18 -16.75 -7.32
N VAL A 245 -6.99 -16.33 -6.86
CA VAL A 245 -6.04 -15.52 -7.64
C VAL A 245 -4.78 -16.33 -7.95
N ASP A 246 -4.53 -16.59 -9.23
CA ASP A 246 -3.52 -17.55 -9.69
C ASP A 246 -2.09 -17.07 -9.39
N ASN A 247 -1.77 -15.82 -9.74
CA ASN A 247 -0.41 -15.29 -9.68
C ASN A 247 -0.39 -13.78 -9.36
N LEU A 248 0.09 -13.40 -8.17
CA LEU A 248 0.28 -11.99 -7.81
C LEU A 248 1.40 -11.87 -6.79
N PHE A 249 2.56 -11.38 -7.25
CA PHE A 249 3.78 -11.37 -6.45
C PHE A 249 4.54 -10.05 -6.59
N LEU A 250 5.07 -9.55 -5.48
CA LEU A 250 6.08 -8.48 -5.51
C LEU A 250 7.48 -9.09 -5.47
N GLY A 251 8.39 -8.47 -6.21
CA GLY A 251 9.81 -8.69 -6.05
C GLY A 251 10.30 -8.07 -4.74
N ARG A 252 11.36 -8.65 -4.19
CA ARG A 252 11.97 -8.16 -2.95
C ARG A 252 12.62 -6.79 -3.09
N SER A 253 13.36 -6.57 -4.17
CA SER A 253 14.28 -5.42 -4.26
C SER A 253 13.60 -4.15 -4.74
N LEU A 254 13.87 -3.05 -4.05
CA LEU A 254 13.45 -1.73 -4.47
C LEU A 254 14.20 -1.31 -5.75
N LEU A 255 13.43 -1.00 -6.80
CA LEU A 255 13.93 -0.32 -7.98
C LEU A 255 13.93 1.18 -7.69
N GLN A 256 15.08 1.82 -7.85
CA GLN A 256 15.20 3.28 -7.79
C GLN A 256 15.06 3.83 -9.20
N LEU A 257 13.91 4.42 -9.48
CA LEU A 257 13.58 4.93 -10.81
C LEU A 257 13.46 6.45 -10.79
N PRO A 258 13.97 7.16 -11.81
CA PRO A 258 13.72 8.58 -11.94
C PRO A 258 12.25 8.82 -12.28
N SER A 259 11.62 9.75 -11.57
CA SER A 259 10.34 10.33 -11.95
C SER A 259 10.53 11.80 -12.27
N GLN A 260 9.96 12.25 -13.38
CA GLN A 260 9.81 13.68 -13.64
C GLN A 260 8.85 14.25 -12.60
N ALA A 261 9.28 15.28 -11.88
CA ALA A 261 8.35 16.05 -11.06
C ALA A 261 7.37 16.74 -12.03
N ALA A 262 6.07 16.47 -11.88
CA ALA A 262 5.07 17.37 -12.46
C ALA A 262 5.21 18.71 -11.71
N LEU A 263 5.67 19.74 -12.42
CA LEU A 263 5.66 21.13 -11.96
C LEU A 263 4.22 21.64 -11.82
#